data_AF-A6PXI6-F1
#
_entry.id   AF-A6PXI6-F1
#
_cell.length_a   1.000
_cell.length_b   1.000
_cell.length_c   1.000
_cell.angle_alpha   90.00
_cell.angle_beta   90.00
_cell.angle_gamma   90.00
#
_symmetry.space_group_name_H-M   'P 1'
#
loop_
_entity.id
_entity.type
_entity.pdbx_description
1 polymer ?
#
loop_
_entity_poly.entity_id
_entity_poly.type
_entity_poly.pdbx_seq_one_letter_code
_entity_poly.pdbx_strand_id
1 'polypeptide(L)'
;QNLLVALHQYVEYRNSEIAAFIADTFNRQEHLESISREELFQRLNLGDVTLLDVRPTEEFVSGHLPGAINIPAEKLEGRLSKLPKKQEIVAYCRGPYCVPRPRPR
;
A
#
# COMPACT_ATOMS: atom_id res chain seq x y z
N GLN A 1 -38.18 2.97 -15.75
CA GLN A 1 -36.71 3.02 -15.58
C GLN A 1 -36.19 1.59 -15.54
N ASN A 2 -35.16 1.23 -16.32
CA ASN A 2 -34.58 -0.12 -16.33
C ASN A 2 -33.52 -0.22 -15.21
N LEU A 3 -33.60 -1.28 -14.37
CA LEU A 3 -32.70 -1.52 -13.23
C LEU A 3 -31.21 -1.53 -13.64
N LEU A 4 -30.90 -2.06 -14.83
CA LEU A 4 -29.53 -2.07 -15.35
C LEU A 4 -28.97 -0.67 -15.58
N VAL A 5 -29.81 0.26 -16.04
CA VAL A 5 -29.40 1.66 -16.27
C VAL A 5 -29.16 2.36 -14.94
N ALA A 6 -30.00 2.11 -13.93
CA ALA A 6 -29.81 2.68 -12.60
C ALA A 6 -28.55 2.13 -11.90
N LEU A 7 -28.24 0.84 -12.06
CA LEU A 7 -27.01 0.24 -11.55
C LEU A 7 -25.77 0.80 -12.25
N HIS A 8 -25.81 0.96 -13.58
CA HIS A 8 -24.69 1.54 -14.33
C HIS A 8 -24.43 2.99 -13.91
N GLN A 9 -25.48 3.80 -13.81
CA GLN A 9 -25.38 5.19 -13.34
C GLN A 9 -24.86 5.28 -11.90
N TYR A 10 -25.28 4.36 -11.02
CA TYR A 10 -24.79 4.30 -9.65
C TYR A 10 -23.30 3.92 -9.59
N VAL A 11 -22.88 2.95 -10.40
CA VAL A 11 -21.46 2.55 -10.50
C VAL A 11 -20.61 3.70 -11.05
N GLU A 12 -21.06 4.37 -12.11
CA GLU A 12 -20.37 5.54 -12.68
C GLU A 12 -20.25 6.68 -11.67
N TYR A 13 -21.33 6.97 -10.93
CA TYR A 13 -21.33 7.97 -9.85
C TYR A 13 -20.36 7.59 -8.72
N ARG A 14 -20.36 6.34 -8.26
CA ARG A 14 -19.46 5.89 -7.21
C ARG A 14 -18.00 5.84 -7.67
N ASN A 15 -17.75 5.53 -8.94
CA ASN A 15 -16.40 5.48 -9.51
C ASN A 15 -15.76 6.87 -9.58
N SER A 16 -16.52 7.92 -9.88
CA SER A 16 -15.98 9.29 -9.92
C SER A 16 -15.59 9.78 -8.52
N GLU A 17 -16.38 9.46 -7.49
CA GLU A 17 -16.06 9.78 -6.10
C GLU A 17 -14.83 8.99 -5.60
N ILE A 18 -14.72 7.71 -5.95
CA ILE A 18 -13.56 6.88 -5.61
C ILE A 18 -12.29 7.37 -6.31
N ALA A 19 -12.37 7.72 -7.60
CA ALA A 19 -11.22 8.22 -8.36
C ALA A 19 -10.70 9.56 -7.82
N ALA A 20 -11.60 10.47 -7.46
CA ALA A 20 -11.24 11.75 -6.85
C ALA A 20 -10.55 11.56 -5.48
N PHE A 21 -11.06 10.66 -4.64
CA PHE A 21 -10.46 10.33 -3.35
C PHE A 21 -9.06 9.74 -3.50
N ILE A 22 -8.89 8.79 -4.42
CA ILE A 22 -7.58 8.17 -4.71
C ILE A 22 -6.57 9.24 -5.16
N ALA A 23 -6.96 10.10 -6.11
CA ALA A 23 -6.10 11.17 -6.61
C ALA A 23 -5.69 12.16 -5.51
N ASP A 24 -6.61 12.54 -4.63
CA ASP A 24 -6.34 13.43 -3.48
C ASP A 24 -5.44 12.78 -2.41
N THR A 25 -5.54 11.46 -2.20
CA THR A 25 -4.61 10.73 -1.34
C THR A 25 -3.20 10.71 -1.91
N PHE A 26 -3.04 10.45 -3.21
CA PHE A 26 -1.74 10.46 -3.87
C PHE A 26 -1.11 11.85 -3.94
N ASN A 27 -1.90 12.89 -4.24
CA ASN A 27 -1.40 14.27 -4.26
C ASN A 27 -0.98 14.77 -2.88
N ARG A 28 -1.53 14.25 -1.77
CA ARG A 28 -1.03 14.57 -0.41
C ARG A 28 0.29 13.87 -0.06
N GLN A 29 0.69 12.86 -0.83
CA GLN A 29 1.89 12.06 -0.60
C GLN A 29 3.10 12.55 -1.42
N GLU A 30 3.24 13.86 -1.71
CA GLU A 30 4.36 14.45 -2.48
C GLU A 30 5.78 14.12 -1.96
N HIS A 31 5.92 13.34 -0.90
CA HIS A 31 7.20 12.92 -0.32
C HIS A 31 7.44 11.41 -0.28
N LEU A 32 6.66 10.60 -1.02
CA LEU A 32 6.95 9.17 -1.18
C LEU A 32 7.67 8.90 -2.49
N GLU A 33 8.94 8.52 -2.38
CA GLU A 33 9.73 8.06 -3.52
C GLU A 33 9.38 6.62 -3.86
N SER A 34 9.01 6.37 -5.11
CA SER A 34 8.77 5.03 -5.63
C SER A 34 10.06 4.40 -6.15
N ILE A 35 10.23 3.10 -5.94
CA ILE A 35 11.35 2.30 -6.45
C ILE A 35 10.86 1.34 -7.53
N SER A 36 11.65 1.12 -8.58
CA SER A 36 11.33 0.10 -9.60
C SER A 36 11.50 -1.30 -9.02
N ARG A 37 10.87 -2.29 -9.68
CA ARG A 37 11.00 -3.70 -9.29
C ARG A 37 12.45 -4.15 -9.38
N GLU A 38 13.14 -3.80 -10.46
CA GLU A 38 14.51 -4.20 -10.75
C GLU A 38 15.47 -3.64 -9.71
N GLU A 39 15.35 -2.35 -9.38
CA GLU A 39 16.15 -1.67 -8.37
C GLU A 39 15.91 -2.26 -6.97
N LEU A 40 14.65 -2.55 -6.63
CA LEU A 40 14.30 -3.20 -5.37
C LEU A 40 15.03 -4.55 -5.21
N PHE A 41 15.01 -5.39 -6.23
CA PHE A 41 15.70 -6.68 -6.19
C PHE A 41 17.22 -6.53 -6.06
N GLN A 42 17.82 -5.53 -6.71
CA GLN A 42 19.24 -5.24 -6.58
C GLN A 42 19.60 -4.84 -5.14
N ARG A 43 18.89 -3.88 -4.56
CA ARG A 43 19.13 -3.42 -3.18
C ARG A 43 18.87 -4.51 -2.13
N LEU A 44 17.89 -5.39 -2.36
CA LEU A 44 17.64 -6.53 -1.49
C LEU A 44 18.80 -7.52 -1.49
N ASN A 45 19.39 -7.80 -2.65
CA ASN A 45 20.53 -8.70 -2.76
C ASN A 45 21.79 -8.12 -2.11
N LEU A 46 21.94 -6.80 -2.10
CA LEU A 46 23.04 -6.10 -1.42
C LEU A 46 22.81 -5.97 0.09
N GLY A 47 21.58 -6.16 0.56
CA GLY A 47 21.22 -5.97 1.97
C GLY A 47 21.14 -4.49 2.37
N ASP A 48 20.86 -3.59 1.42
CA ASP A 48 20.79 -2.15 1.67
C ASP A 48 19.41 -1.70 2.17
N VAL A 49 18.37 -2.52 1.94
CA VAL A 49 16.98 -2.21 2.27
C VAL A 49 16.34 -3.28 3.15
N THR A 50 15.49 -2.83 4.06
CA THR A 50 14.50 -3.68 4.72
C THR A 50 13.20 -3.61 3.92
N LEU A 51 12.74 -4.76 3.41
CA LEU A 51 11.46 -4.85 2.72
C LEU A 51 10.33 -5.18 3.70
N LEU A 52 9.28 -4.36 3.68
CA LEU A 52 8.13 -4.48 4.55
C LEU A 52 6.85 -4.80 3.75
N ASP A 53 6.19 -5.90 4.09
CA ASP A 53 4.85 -6.22 3.59
C ASP A 53 3.80 -5.79 4.63
N VAL A 54 2.98 -4.79 4.29
CA VAL A 54 1.94 -4.27 5.19
C VAL A 54 0.55 -4.89 4.99
N ARG A 55 0.45 -5.94 4.16
CA ARG A 55 -0.79 -6.71 3.95
C ARG A 55 -1.13 -7.58 5.17
N PRO A 56 -2.39 -8.07 5.25
CA PRO A 56 -2.78 -9.06 6.25
C PRO A 56 -1.87 -10.29 6.22
N THR A 57 -1.71 -10.91 7.38
CA THR A 57 -0.79 -12.05 7.57
C THR A 57 -1.20 -13.24 6.71
N GLU A 58 -2.50 -13.45 6.49
CA GLU A 58 -3.03 -14.52 5.66
C GLU A 58 -2.59 -14.38 4.19
N GLU A 59 -2.61 -13.15 3.67
CA GLU A 59 -2.11 -12.84 2.31
C GLU A 59 -0.60 -13.03 2.22
N PHE A 60 0.14 -12.57 3.23
CA PHE A 60 1.59 -12.79 3.30
C PHE A 60 1.92 -14.28 3.28
N VAL A 61 1.25 -15.09 4.11
CA VAL A 61 1.48 -16.55 4.17
C VAL A 61 1.11 -17.23 2.85
N SER A 62 0.09 -16.75 2.14
CA SER A 62 -0.27 -17.27 0.81
C SER A 62 0.78 -16.99 -0.28
N GLY A 63 1.62 -15.97 -0.07
CA GLY A 63 2.70 -15.61 -0.98
C GLY A 63 3.19 -14.16 -0.76
N HIS A 64 4.51 -13.99 -0.71
CA HIS A 64 5.16 -12.70 -0.50
C HIS A 64 6.53 -12.66 -1.16
N LEU A 65 7.08 -11.45 -1.30
CA LEU A 65 8.45 -11.27 -1.81
C LEU A 65 9.49 -11.85 -0.83
N PRO A 66 10.48 -12.61 -1.31
CA PRO A 66 11.53 -13.17 -0.45
C PRO A 66 12.24 -12.09 0.39
N GLY A 67 12.49 -12.41 1.67
CA GLY A 67 13.14 -11.49 2.61
C GLY A 67 12.22 -10.39 3.17
N ALA A 68 10.95 -10.31 2.74
CA ALA A 68 10.01 -9.36 3.29
C ALA A 68 9.63 -9.69 4.74
N ILE A 69 9.53 -8.66 5.58
CA ILE A 69 9.00 -8.75 6.94
C ILE A 69 7.52 -8.35 6.90
N ASN A 70 6.63 -9.21 7.39
CA ASN A 70 5.21 -8.85 7.51
C ASN A 70 4.95 -8.01 8.76
N ILE A 71 4.46 -6.78 8.57
CA ILE A 71 3.85 -5.98 9.62
C ILE A 71 2.55 -5.40 9.06
N PRO A 72 1.40 -6.05 9.32
CA PRO A 72 0.11 -5.57 8.84
C PRO A 72 -0.10 -4.10 9.23
N ALA A 73 -0.67 -3.30 8.32
CA ALA A 73 -0.83 -1.86 8.49
C ALA A 73 -1.48 -1.47 9.84
N GLU A 74 -2.46 -2.26 10.31
CA GLU A 74 -3.14 -2.07 11.61
C GLU A 74 -2.22 -2.23 12.83
N LYS A 75 -1.10 -2.97 12.69
CA LYS A 75 -0.10 -3.23 13.75
C LYS A 75 1.15 -2.37 13.59
N LEU A 76 1.26 -1.62 12.49
CA LEU A 76 2.48 -0.92 12.10
C LEU A 76 2.83 0.17 13.11
N GLU A 77 1.85 0.98 13.53
CA GLU A 77 2.07 2.10 14.47
C GLU A 77 2.73 1.63 15.78
N GLY A 78 2.25 0.52 16.35
CA GLY A 78 2.82 -0.07 17.57
C GLY A 78 4.17 -0.78 17.38
N ARG A 79 4.65 -0.91 16.13
CA ARG A 79 5.89 -1.61 15.79
C ARG A 79 6.93 -0.74 15.09
N LEU A 80 6.62 0.52 14.77
CA LEU A 80 7.56 1.47 14.15
C LEU A 80 8.88 1.57 14.94
N SER A 81 8.82 1.53 16.27
CA SER A 81 10.00 1.61 17.15
C SER A 81 10.94 0.40 17.04
N LYS A 82 10.46 -0.73 16.52
CA LYS A 82 11.22 -1.98 16.37
C LYS A 82 11.87 -2.12 15.00
N LEU A 83 11.57 -1.22 14.06
CA LEU A 83 12.15 -1.24 12.74
C LEU A 83 13.62 -0.77 12.77
N PRO A 84 14.49 -1.35 11.94
CA PRO A 84 15.89 -0.95 11.86
C PRO A 84 15.99 0.51 11.41
N LYS A 85 16.51 1.38 12.29
CA LYS A 85 16.60 2.83 12.04
C LYS A 85 17.73 3.25 11.09
N LYS A 86 18.66 2.33 10.80
CA LYS A 86 19.89 2.61 10.03
C LYS A 86 19.82 2.11 8.58
N GLN A 87 18.73 1.43 8.22
CA GLN A 87 18.55 0.85 6.90
C GLN A 87 17.33 1.49 6.25
N GLU A 88 17.40 1.72 4.94
CA GLU A 88 16.28 2.23 4.19
C GLU A 88 15.12 1.20 4.22
N ILE A 89 13.90 1.69 4.40
CA ILE A 89 12.71 0.83 4.48
C ILE A 89 11.89 1.02 3.21
N VAL A 90 11.70 -0.07 2.47
CA VAL A 90 10.78 -0.11 1.33
C VAL A 90 9.53 -0.86 1.77
N ALA A 91 8.36 -0.23 1.70
CA ALA A 91 7.09 -0.85 2.06
C ALA A 91 6.23 -1.12 0.82
N TYR A 92 5.51 -2.25 0.81
CA TYR A 92 4.52 -2.55 -0.23
C TYR A 92 3.20 -3.08 0.34
N CYS A 93 2.13 -2.84 -0.40
CA CYS A 93 0.76 -3.27 -0.10
C CYS A 93 0.17 -4.00 -1.34
N ARG A 94 -1.15 -3.97 -1.53
CA ARG A 94 -1.90 -4.55 -2.67
C ARG A 94 -1.77 -3.75 -3.97
N GLY A 95 -0.76 -2.88 -4.06
CA GLY A 95 -0.52 -2.01 -5.22
C GLY A 95 -0.97 -0.56 -5.02
N PRO A 96 -1.04 0.23 -6.10
CA PRO A 96 -1.18 1.68 -6.04
C PRO A 96 -2.49 2.10 -5.36
N TYR A 97 -3.59 1.40 -5.58
CA TYR A 97 -4.88 1.77 -4.99
C TYR A 97 -5.04 1.41 -3.50
N CYS A 98 -3.96 0.96 -2.84
CA CYS A 98 -3.96 0.74 -1.39
C CYS A 98 -3.97 2.09 -0.66
N VAL A 99 -5.16 2.65 -0.48
CA VAL A 99 -5.38 3.88 0.28
C VAL A 99 -5.34 3.59 1.78
N PRO A 100 -4.49 4.26 2.56
CA PRO A 100 -4.54 4.17 4.02
C PRO A 100 -5.92 4.62 4.51
N ARG A 101 -6.51 3.88 5.43
CA ARG A 101 -7.77 4.32 6.04
C ARG A 101 -7.52 5.66 6.77
N PRO A 102 -8.27 6.73 6.46
CA PRO A 102 -8.12 7.99 7.19
C PRO A 102 -8.48 7.76 8.67
N ARG A 103 -7.65 8.30 9.57
CA ARG A 103 -7.93 8.22 11.01
C ARG A 103 -9.14 9.10 11.34
N PRO A 104 -10.11 8.62 12.13
CA PRO A 104 -11.07 9.52 12.76
C PRO A 104 -10.30 10.48 13.66
N ARG A 105 -10.63 11.78 13.59
CA ARG A 105 -10.10 12.81 14.50
C ARG A 105 -10.55 12.54 15.93
#